data_AF-A0A2V5ZYH1-F1
#
_entry.id   AF-A0A2V5ZYH1-F1
#
_cell.length_a   1.000
_cell.length_b   1.000
_cell.length_c   1.000
_cell.angle_alpha   90.00
_cell.angle_beta   90.00
_cell.angle_gamma   90.00
#
_symmetry.space_group_name_H-M   'P 1'
#
loop_
_entity.id
_entity.type
_entity.pdbx_description
1 polymer ?
#
loop_
_entity_poly.entity_id
_entity_poly.type
_entity_poly.pdbx_seq_one_letter_code
_entity_poly.pdbx_strand_id
1 'polypeptide(L)' 'MISEAHSALLIVGHGSTVNPDSSVPTLAHAAEIRRRKLFANAQCAFWKEEPSLRDALFLFDPETIKTVYVVPNFISEG' A
#
# COMPACT_ATOMS: atom_id res chain seq x y z
N MET A 1 20.33 5.75 7.41
CA MET A 1 19.10 5.18 6.82
C MET A 1 19.26 5.27 5.32
N ILE A 2 19.22 4.13 4.62
CA ILE A 2 19.17 4.14 3.15
C ILE A 2 17.74 4.58 2.81
N SER A 3 17.62 5.69 2.08
CA SER A 3 16.34 6.20 1.58
C SER A 3 16.21 5.65 0.16
N GLU A 4 15.21 4.82 -0.09
CA GLU A 4 14.92 4.31 -1.43
C GLU A 4 14.11 5.37 -2.21
N ALA A 5 14.82 6.40 -2.68
CA ALA A 5 14.24 7.60 -3.28
C ALA A 5 13.45 7.36 -4.59
N HIS A 6 13.58 6.16 -5.16
CA HIS A 6 12.88 5.73 -6.38
C HIS A 6 12.04 4.48 -6.16
N SER A 7 11.81 4.07 -4.91
CA SER A 7 10.99 2.92 -4.60
C SER A 7 9.76 3.30 -3.79
N ALA A 8 8.71 2.53 -3.99
CA ALA A 8 7.47 2.66 -3.24
C ALA A 8 7.08 1.35 -2.56
N LEU A 9 6.23 1.46 -1.55
CA LEU A 9 5.61 0.33 -0.88
C LEU A 9 4.11 0.30 -1.20
N LEU A 10 3.62 -0.85 -1.65
CA LEU A 10 2.19 -1.13 -1.78
C LEU A 10 1.78 -2.15 -0.72
N ILE A 11 0.95 -1.74 0.22
CA ILE A 11 0.35 -2.63 1.22
C ILE A 11 -0.98 -3.14 0.67
N VAL A 12 -1.11 -4.45 0.51
CA VAL A 12 -2.33 -5.07 -0.02
C VAL A 12 -3.17 -5.60 1.12
N GLY A 13 -4.37 -5.03 1.30
CA GLY A 13 -5.34 -5.52 2.27
C GLY A 13 -6.48 -6.30 1.62
N HIS A 14 -7.19 -7.10 2.41
CA HIS A 14 -8.43 -7.71 1.94
C HIS A 14 -9.51 -6.65 1.71
N GLY A 15 -9.66 -5.73 2.66
CA GLY A 15 -10.72 -4.74 2.67
C GLY A 15 -12.12 -5.33 2.82
N SER A 16 -13.16 -4.50 2.78
CA SER A 16 -14.54 -4.95 2.92
C SER A 16 -15.56 -3.99 2.32
N THR A 17 -16.57 -4.52 1.63
CA THR A 17 -17.75 -3.75 1.19
C THR A 17 -18.79 -3.56 2.29
N VAL A 18 -18.67 -4.27 3.42
CA VAL A 18 -19.69 -4.32 4.48
C VAL A 18 -19.18 -3.87 5.85
N ASN A 19 -17.87 -3.68 5.99
CA ASN A 19 -17.26 -3.20 7.23
C ASN A 19 -16.13 -2.20 6.90
N PRO A 20 -16.39 -0.89 6.88
CA PRO A 20 -15.40 0.13 6.52
C PRO A 20 -14.22 0.15 7.49
N ASP A 21 -14.37 -0.33 8.72
CA ASP A 21 -13.29 -0.39 9.69
C ASP A 21 -12.22 -1.43 9.34
N SER A 22 -12.50 -2.33 8.37
CA SER A 22 -11.57 -3.39 7.97
C SER A 22 -10.31 -2.87 7.27
N SER A 23 -10.38 -1.69 6.64
CA SER A 23 -9.22 -1.05 5.98
C SER A 23 -8.39 -0.19 6.93
N VAL A 24 -8.97 0.24 8.07
CA VAL A 24 -8.34 1.19 9.00
C VAL A 24 -6.92 0.77 9.44
N PRO A 25 -6.66 -0.49 9.83
CA PRO A 25 -5.31 -0.91 10.22
C PRO A 25 -4.29 -0.79 9.08
N THR A 26 -4.69 -1.21 7.86
CA THR A 26 -3.85 -1.14 6.66
C THR A 26 -3.52 0.31 6.29
N LEU A 27 -4.52 1.20 6.35
CA LEU A 27 -4.33 2.63 6.12
C LEU A 27 -3.40 3.26 7.16
N ALA A 28 -3.55 2.90 8.44
CA ALA A 28 -2.70 3.36 9.52
C ALA A 28 -1.24 2.92 9.31
N HIS A 29 -1.00 1.68 8.86
CA HIS A 29 0.34 1.20 8.52
C HIS A 29 0.97 2.01 7.39
N ALA A 30 0.26 2.26 6.29
CA ALA A 30 0.81 3.07 5.20
C ALA A 30 1.10 4.52 5.64
N ALA A 31 0.23 5.12 6.47
CA ALA A 31 0.47 6.46 7.01
C ALA A 31 1.73 6.51 7.88
N GLU A 32 1.91 5.54 8.77
CA GLU A 32 3.10 5.44 9.62
C GLU A 32 4.38 5.21 8.80
N ILE A 33 4.33 4.37 7.77
CA ILE A 33 5.50 4.13 6.89
C ILE A 33 5.86 5.39 6.10
N ARG A 34 4.87 6.12 5.57
CA ARG A 34 5.11 7.43 4.92
C ARG A 34 5.78 8.40 5.89
N ARG A 35 5.34 8.46 7.14
CA ARG A 35 5.91 9.35 8.17
C ARG A 35 7.40 9.06 8.42
N ARG A 36 7.84 7.81 8.26
CA ARG A 36 9.23 7.39 8.44
C ARG A 36 10.15 7.72 7.27
N LYS A 37 9.61 8.12 6.11
CA LYS A 37 10.38 8.51 4.92
C LYS A 37 11.41 7.46 4.48
N LEU A 38 11.04 6.19 4.56
CA LEU A 38 11.89 5.05 4.13
C LEU A 38 11.79 4.81 2.62
N PHE A 39 10.63 5.10 2.04
CA PHE A 39 10.30 5.01 0.63
C PHE A 39 9.90 6.39 0.10
N ALA A 40 10.00 6.59 -1.21
CA ALA A 40 9.47 7.78 -1.88
C ALA A 40 7.95 7.89 -1.72
N ASN A 41 7.24 6.76 -1.71
CA ASN A 41 5.80 6.71 -1.47
C ASN A 41 5.41 5.39 -0.79
N ALA A 42 4.31 5.38 -0.05
CA ALA A 42 3.66 4.15 0.40
C ALA A 42 2.14 4.31 0.25
N GLN A 43 1.49 3.32 -0.37
CA GLN A 43 0.06 3.31 -0.71
C GLN A 43 -0.61 2.01 -0.26
N CYS A 44 -1.93 2.01 -0.24
CA CYS A 44 -2.74 0.83 0.03
C CYS A 44 -3.59 0.50 -1.19
N ALA A 45 -3.80 -0.78 -1.45
CA ALA A 45 -4.84 -1.27 -2.34
C ALA A 45 -5.57 -2.44 -1.69
N PHE A 46 -6.85 -2.62 -2.03
CA PHE A 46 -7.73 -3.58 -1.40
C PHE A 46 -8.39 -4.49 -2.42
N TRP A 47 -8.69 -5.73 -2.01
CA TRP A 47 -9.42 -6.66 -2.85
C TRP A 47 -10.89 -6.25 -2.98
N LYS A 48 -11.56 -5.96 -1.88
CA LYS A 48 -13.02 -5.75 -1.85
C LYS A 48 -13.47 -4.29 -1.84
N GLU A 49 -12.57 -3.32 -1.80
CA GLU A 49 -12.91 -1.90 -1.72
C GLU A 49 -11.87 -1.03 -2.43
N GLU A 50 -12.09 0.29 -2.41
CA GLU A 50 -11.18 1.26 -3.01
C GLU A 50 -10.10 1.74 -2.01
N PRO A 51 -8.86 2.01 -2.46
CA PRO A 51 -8.37 1.86 -3.83
C PRO A 51 -8.24 0.38 -4.26
N SER A 52 -8.75 0.02 -5.45
CA SER A 52 -8.77 -1.37 -5.92
C SER A 52 -7.38 -1.89 -6.30
N LEU A 53 -7.14 -3.19 -6.09
CA LEU A 53 -5.96 -3.87 -6.63
C LEU A 53 -5.83 -3.75 -8.16
N ARG A 54 -6.95 -3.60 -8.86
CA ARG A 54 -6.97 -3.40 -10.32
C ARG A 54 -6.29 -2.10 -10.74
N ASP A 55 -6.34 -1.10 -9.87
CA ASP A 55 -5.81 0.23 -10.13
C ASP A 55 -4.46 0.47 -9.45
N ALA A 56 -3.88 -0.56 -8.83
CA ALA A 56 -2.65 -0.46 -8.05
C ALA A 56 -1.46 0.14 -8.84
N LEU A 57 -1.39 -0.12 -10.15
CA LEU A 57 -0.34 0.44 -11.02
C LEU A 57 -0.47 1.96 -11.19
N PHE A 58 -1.68 2.51 -11.10
CA PHE A 58 -1.93 3.94 -11.23
C PHE A 58 -1.69 4.72 -9.92
N LEU A 59 -1.43 4.02 -8.81
CA LEU A 59 -1.12 4.64 -7.52
C LEU A 59 0.30 5.24 -7.46
N PHE A 60 1.15 4.94 -8.46
CA PHE A 60 2.54 5.37 -8.49
C PHE A 60 2.87 6.02 -9.83
N ASP A 61 3.64 7.11 -9.77
CA ASP A 61 4.15 7.78 -10.96
C ASP A 61 5.36 7.01 -11.51
N PRO A 62 5.30 6.48 -12.75
CA PRO A 62 6.38 5.69 -13.34
C PRO A 62 7.64 6.51 -13.65
N GLU A 63 7.56 7.83 -13.73
CA GLU A 63 8.73 8.69 -13.92
C GLU A 63 9.60 8.72 -12.66
N THR A 64 8.98 8.68 -11.48
CA THR A 64 9.65 8.80 -10.19
C THR A 64 9.87 7.47 -9.49
N ILE A 65 8.93 6.52 -9.61
CA ILE A 65 8.98 5.20 -8.97
C ILE A 65 9.40 4.14 -9.98
N LYS A 66 10.55 3.50 -9.73
CA LYS A 66 11.12 2.44 -10.57
C LYS A 66 10.95 1.05 -9.97
N THR A 67 10.63 0.97 -8.68
CA THR A 67 10.44 -0.31 -7.99
C THR A 67 9.29 -0.19 -7.00
N VAL A 68 8.38 -1.14 -7.03
CA VAL A 68 7.28 -1.24 -6.06
C VAL A 68 7.44 -2.54 -5.29
N TYR A 69 7.61 -2.43 -3.97
CA TYR A 69 7.57 -3.56 -3.06
C TYR A 69 6.11 -3.82 -2.68
N VAL A 70 5.62 -5.03 -2.91
CA VAL A 70 4.24 -5.41 -2.60
C VAL A 70 4.23 -6.27 -1.34
N VAL A 71 3.50 -5.82 -0.32
CA VAL A 71 3.40 -6.52 0.98
C VAL A 71 1.94 -6.89 1.25
N PRO A 72 1.59 -8.18 1.22
CA PRO A 72 0.28 -8.65 1.63
C PRO A 72 0.09 -8.47 3.15
N ASN A 73 -0.92 -7.72 3.56
CA ASN A 73 -1.34 -7.56 4.96
C ASN A 73 -2.50 -8.51 5.27
N PHE A 74 -2.19 -9.81 5.35
CA PHE A 74 -3.14 -10.88 5.62
C PHE A 74 -2.69 -11.70 6.84
N ILE A 75 -3.66 -12.19 7.61
CA ILE A 75 -3.41 -13.01 8.81
C ILE A 75 -3.13 -14.48 8.49
N SER A 76 -3.38 -14.89 7.24
CA SER A 76 -3.20 -16.26 6.77
C SER A 76 -2.62 -16.27 5.36
N GLU A 77 -1.84 -17.30 5.07
CA GLU A 77 -1.42 -17.69 3.73
C GLU A 77 -2.49 -18.61 3.11
N GLY A 78 -2.69 -18.53 1.80
CA GLY A 78 -3.71 -19.29 1.07
C GLY A 78 -3.38 -19.47 -0.40
#